data_AF-A0A5D9C1V5-F1
#
_entry.id   AF-A0A5D9C1V5-F1
#
_cell.length_a   1.000
_cell.length_b   1.000
_cell.length_c   1.000
_cell.angle_alpha   90.00
_cell.angle_beta   90.00
_cell.angle_gamma   90.00
#
_symmetry.space_group_name_H-M   'P 1'
#
loop_
_entity.id
_entity.type
_entity.pdbx_description
1 polymer ?
#
loop_
_entity_poly.entity_id
_entity_poly.type
_entity_poly.pdbx_seq_one_letter_code
_entity_poly.pdbx_strand_id
1 'polypeptide(L)'
;MTHFSIPYSRIAEIPAPATYEIRSGEWWLHGSLENGEARSWGGRHIITINEATGHFTCEGGYGTFSYCWPALSRGSEGLHAFLYDVDFGYFMGKASKQPHRIADHDATVQSLKRELVRDRREGWLTKENARTLWTELVDADDGNTDEMVRTLYQDGGWSERFDCSDPSVMVDHPAMRRFWGEVWKPFAAEVLRPHWEAHRAVVEAAKVAA
;
A
#
# COMPACT_ATOMS: atom_id res chain seq x y z
N MET A 1 28.62 1.21 -15.06
CA MET A 1 27.27 1.64 -14.68
C MET A 1 26.28 1.06 -15.67
N THR A 2 25.80 -0.15 -15.38
CA THR A 2 24.88 -0.87 -16.26
C THR A 2 23.47 -0.36 -16.00
N HIS A 3 22.85 0.25 -17.02
CA HIS A 3 21.44 0.63 -16.95
C HIS A 3 20.59 -0.65 -16.89
N PHE A 4 20.00 -0.92 -15.73
CA PHE A 4 18.96 -1.93 -15.62
C PHE A 4 17.67 -1.35 -16.18
N SER A 5 17.32 -1.72 -17.41
CA SER A 5 15.98 -1.50 -17.95
C SER A 5 15.04 -2.44 -17.23
N ILE A 6 14.06 -1.88 -16.51
CA ILE A 6 12.98 -2.62 -15.85
C ILE A 6 12.23 -3.42 -16.95
N PRO A 7 11.97 -4.73 -16.78
CA PRO A 7 11.22 -5.50 -17.76
C PRO A 7 9.77 -5.01 -17.80
N TYR A 8 9.36 -4.53 -18.98
CA TYR A 8 8.01 -4.01 -19.24
C TYR A 8 6.93 -5.04 -18.91
N SER A 9 5.95 -4.62 -18.10
CA SER A 9 4.72 -5.39 -17.92
C SER A 9 3.96 -5.49 -19.24
N ARG A 10 3.43 -6.67 -19.60
CA ARG A 10 2.59 -6.84 -20.79
C ARG A 10 1.14 -7.01 -20.38
N ILE A 11 0.25 -6.21 -20.99
CA ILE A 11 -1.20 -6.25 -20.74
C ILE A 11 -1.90 -6.89 -21.95
N ALA A 12 -2.80 -7.84 -21.69
CA ALA A 12 -3.67 -8.43 -22.70
C ALA A 12 -5.13 -8.40 -22.24
N GLU A 13 -6.04 -7.94 -23.09
CA GLU A 13 -7.49 -8.00 -22.85
C GLU A 13 -8.01 -9.41 -23.19
N ILE A 14 -8.87 -9.96 -22.33
CA ILE A 14 -9.46 -11.29 -22.48
C ILE A 14 -10.94 -11.14 -22.87
N PRO A 15 -11.53 -12.00 -23.73
CA PRO A 15 -12.93 -11.89 -24.17
C PRO A 15 -13.92 -12.28 -23.07
N ALA A 16 -14.13 -11.38 -22.12
CA ALA A 16 -15.13 -11.35 -21.03
C ALA A 16 -15.16 -9.88 -20.53
N PRO A 17 -16.19 -9.39 -19.77
CA PRO A 17 -16.28 -7.96 -19.44
C PRO A 17 -14.94 -7.40 -18.90
N ALA A 18 -14.42 -6.36 -19.57
CA ALA A 18 -13.15 -5.65 -19.31
C ALA A 18 -12.19 -6.36 -18.34
N THR A 19 -11.71 -7.53 -18.79
CA THR A 19 -10.79 -8.38 -18.03
C THR A 19 -9.42 -8.27 -18.66
N TYR A 20 -8.42 -7.96 -17.85
CA TYR A 20 -7.05 -7.69 -18.26
C TYR A 20 -6.09 -8.66 -17.57
N GLU A 21 -5.25 -9.34 -18.35
CA GLU A 21 -4.10 -10.07 -17.83
C GLU A 21 -2.89 -9.14 -17.85
N ILE A 22 -2.23 -8.98 -16.69
CA ILE A 22 -0.96 -8.25 -16.57
C ILE A 22 0.12 -9.23 -16.14
N ARG A 23 1.24 -9.20 -16.84
CA ARG A 23 2.44 -9.94 -16.46
C ARG A 23 3.48 -8.97 -15.93
N SER A 24 3.79 -9.03 -14.64
CA SER A 24 4.91 -8.31 -14.02
C SER A 24 6.05 -9.29 -13.67
N GLY A 25 7.31 -8.91 -13.85
CA GLY A 25 8.45 -9.62 -13.22
C GLY A 25 8.37 -9.45 -11.69
N GLU A 26 8.82 -10.35 -10.80
CA GLU A 26 10.14 -10.97 -10.66
C GLU A 26 10.12 -12.42 -10.10
N TRP A 27 8.98 -13.13 -10.12
CA TRP A 27 8.92 -14.53 -9.69
C TRP A 27 8.95 -15.49 -10.88
N TRP A 28 9.78 -16.54 -10.81
CA TRP A 28 9.89 -17.61 -11.81
C TRP A 28 9.30 -18.89 -11.21
N LEU A 29 8.15 -19.34 -11.71
CA LEU A 29 7.77 -20.75 -11.58
C LEU A 29 8.53 -21.52 -12.66
N HIS A 30 9.45 -22.39 -12.26
CA HIS A 30 10.13 -23.30 -13.18
C HIS A 30 9.21 -24.52 -13.41
N GLY A 31 8.80 -24.72 -14.66
CA GLY A 31 8.06 -25.90 -15.08
C GLY A 31 8.57 -26.40 -16.43
N SER A 32 8.70 -27.73 -16.54
CA SER A 32 9.08 -28.42 -17.77
C SER A 32 7.83 -28.71 -18.60
N LEU A 33 7.87 -28.42 -19.90
CA LEU A 33 6.90 -28.97 -20.84
C LEU A 33 7.19 -30.47 -21.08
N GLU A 34 6.23 -31.23 -21.63
CA GLU A 34 6.41 -32.66 -21.98
C GLU A 34 7.58 -32.90 -22.96
N ASN A 35 8.03 -31.87 -23.67
CA ASN A 35 9.18 -31.91 -24.59
C ASN A 35 10.53 -31.50 -23.94
N GLY A 36 10.56 -31.19 -22.65
CA GLY A 36 11.78 -30.87 -21.91
C GLY A 36 12.29 -29.42 -22.03
N GLU A 37 11.57 -28.52 -22.70
CA GLU A 37 11.95 -27.10 -22.75
C GLU A 37 11.58 -26.37 -21.44
N ALA A 38 12.55 -25.63 -20.90
CA ALA A 38 12.34 -24.71 -19.78
C ALA A 38 11.86 -23.35 -20.31
N ARG A 39 10.72 -22.85 -19.81
CA ARG A 39 10.24 -21.49 -20.08
C ARG A 39 9.97 -20.72 -18.80
N SER A 40 10.13 -19.41 -18.91
CA SER A 40 9.89 -18.44 -17.84
C SER A 40 8.59 -17.66 -18.04
N TRP A 41 7.83 -17.52 -16.96
CA TRP A 41 6.61 -16.73 -16.92
C TRP A 41 6.69 -15.83 -15.68
N GLY A 42 6.50 -14.51 -15.85
CA GLY A 42 6.38 -13.56 -14.74
C GLY A 42 5.13 -13.82 -13.90
N GLY A 43 4.98 -13.11 -12.77
CA GLY A 43 3.78 -13.17 -11.94
C GLY A 43 2.54 -12.78 -12.75
N ARG A 44 1.56 -13.69 -12.85
CA ARG A 44 0.31 -13.43 -13.56
C ARG A 44 -0.66 -12.70 -12.63
N HIS A 45 -1.14 -11.54 -13.07
CA HIS A 45 -2.20 -10.78 -12.42
C HIS A 45 -3.42 -10.74 -13.34
N ILE A 46 -4.61 -11.00 -12.80
CA ILE A 46 -5.87 -10.90 -13.52
C ILE A 46 -6.66 -9.76 -12.88
N ILE A 47 -6.89 -8.70 -13.65
CA ILE A 47 -7.68 -7.53 -13.23
C ILE A 47 -9.02 -7.56 -13.94
N THR A 48 -10.11 -7.41 -13.19
CA THR A 48 -11.46 -7.27 -13.75
C THR A 48 -12.06 -5.95 -13.32
N ILE A 49 -12.58 -5.19 -14.28
CA ILE A 49 -13.34 -3.97 -14.00
C ILE A 49 -14.76 -4.15 -14.54
N ASN A 50 -15.75 -3.96 -13.68
CA ASN A 50 -17.15 -3.91 -14.07
C ASN A 50 -17.69 -2.48 -13.92
N GLU A 51 -17.71 -1.76 -15.02
CA GLU A 51 -18.14 -0.36 -15.07
C GLU A 51 -19.57 -0.15 -14.58
N ALA A 52 -20.46 -1.10 -14.93
CA ALA A 52 -21.88 -1.01 -14.62
C ALA A 52 -22.15 -1.16 -13.13
N THR A 53 -21.42 -2.04 -12.44
CA THR A 53 -21.62 -2.31 -11.01
C THR A 53 -20.68 -1.51 -10.11
N GLY A 54 -19.59 -0.97 -10.63
CA GLY A 54 -18.55 -0.33 -9.81
C GLY A 54 -17.55 -1.32 -9.21
N HIS A 55 -17.55 -2.58 -9.64
CA HIS A 55 -16.73 -3.64 -9.04
C HIS A 55 -15.34 -3.74 -9.67
N PHE A 56 -14.33 -3.85 -8.82
CA PHE A 56 -12.94 -4.11 -9.20
C PHE A 56 -12.45 -5.38 -8.50
N THR A 57 -11.72 -6.22 -9.24
CA THR A 57 -10.90 -7.29 -8.65
C THR A 57 -9.53 -7.34 -9.29
N CYS A 58 -8.54 -7.74 -8.50
CA CYS A 58 -7.24 -8.16 -8.97
C CYS A 58 -6.79 -9.40 -8.19
N GLU A 59 -6.46 -10.48 -8.90
CA GLU A 59 -5.87 -11.69 -8.33
C GLU A 59 -4.45 -11.86 -8.88
N GLY A 60 -3.46 -12.06 -8.00
CA GLY A 60 -2.11 -12.41 -8.45
C GLY A 60 -1.10 -12.57 -7.32
N GLY A 61 0.19 -12.47 -7.66
CA GLY A 61 1.31 -12.83 -6.77
C GLY A 61 1.47 -11.97 -5.50
N TYR A 62 0.85 -10.79 -5.47
CA TYR A 62 0.85 -9.89 -4.30
C TYR A 62 -0.39 -10.05 -3.41
N GLY A 63 -1.27 -10.99 -3.74
CA GLY A 63 -2.53 -11.23 -3.04
C GLY A 63 -3.75 -10.89 -3.89
N THR A 64 -4.90 -10.83 -3.23
CA THR A 64 -6.20 -10.50 -3.84
C THR A 64 -6.62 -9.11 -3.39
N PHE A 65 -6.94 -8.27 -4.37
CA PHE A 65 -7.51 -6.94 -4.17
C PHE A 65 -8.93 -6.93 -4.72
N SER A 66 -9.90 -6.45 -3.95
CA SER A 66 -11.30 -6.42 -4.40
C SER A 66 -12.08 -5.38 -3.63
N TYR A 67 -12.81 -4.53 -4.37
CA TYR A 67 -13.75 -3.58 -3.77
C TYR A 67 -14.80 -3.16 -4.79
N CYS A 68 -15.93 -2.67 -4.28
CA CYS A 68 -16.98 -2.06 -5.09
C CYS A 68 -17.07 -0.57 -4.74
N TRP A 69 -16.85 0.30 -5.73
CA TRP A 69 -17.10 1.73 -5.62
C TRP A 69 -18.43 2.07 -6.33
N PRO A 70 -19.54 2.21 -5.59
CA PRO A 70 -20.84 2.50 -6.17
C PRO A 70 -20.83 3.86 -6.89
N ALA A 71 -21.73 4.03 -7.88
CA ALA A 71 -21.84 5.28 -8.64
C ALA A 71 -21.99 6.52 -7.74
N LEU A 72 -22.78 6.42 -6.66
CA LEU A 72 -22.96 7.52 -5.69
C LEU A 72 -21.65 7.99 -5.04
N SER A 73 -20.67 7.10 -4.88
CA SER A 73 -19.38 7.43 -4.28
C SER A 73 -18.38 8.01 -5.28
N ARG A 74 -18.65 7.88 -6.58
CA ARG A 74 -17.78 8.34 -7.68
C ARG A 74 -18.37 9.52 -8.46
N GLY A 75 -19.57 9.96 -8.11
CA GLY A 75 -20.27 11.04 -8.80
C GLY A 75 -20.60 10.69 -10.26
N SER A 76 -20.26 11.58 -11.19
CA SER A 76 -20.45 11.38 -12.63
C SER A 76 -19.28 10.67 -13.32
N GLU A 77 -18.25 10.27 -12.57
CA GLU A 77 -17.07 9.61 -13.14
C GLU A 77 -17.36 8.15 -13.50
N GLY A 78 -16.76 7.68 -14.60
CA GLY A 78 -16.63 6.24 -14.87
C GLY A 78 -15.70 5.58 -13.86
N LEU A 79 -15.80 4.26 -13.67
CA LEU A 79 -14.97 3.56 -12.69
C LEU A 79 -13.50 3.57 -13.15
N HIS A 80 -13.23 3.45 -14.45
CA HIS A 80 -11.86 3.56 -14.96
C HIS A 80 -11.25 4.94 -14.65
N ALA A 81 -12.00 6.02 -14.89
CA ALA A 81 -11.54 7.39 -14.65
C ALA A 81 -11.29 7.64 -13.16
N PHE A 82 -12.23 7.23 -12.31
CA PHE A 82 -12.09 7.30 -10.86
C PHE A 82 -10.84 6.55 -10.37
N LEU A 83 -10.65 5.29 -10.82
CA LEU A 83 -9.51 4.47 -10.42
C LEU A 83 -8.16 5.01 -10.92
N TYR A 84 -8.12 5.86 -11.94
CA TYR A 84 -6.87 6.49 -12.33
C TYR A 84 -6.39 7.52 -11.29
N ASP A 85 -7.32 8.22 -10.63
CA ASP A 85 -7.03 9.35 -9.75
C ASP A 85 -6.89 8.96 -8.26
N VAL A 86 -7.23 7.71 -7.90
CA VAL A 86 -7.11 7.25 -6.50
C VAL A 86 -5.65 7.17 -6.06
N ASP A 87 -5.39 7.64 -4.84
CA ASP A 87 -4.08 7.50 -4.21
C ASP A 87 -3.86 6.09 -3.61
N PHE A 88 -2.60 5.78 -3.35
CA PHE A 88 -2.17 4.50 -2.79
C PHE A 88 -2.88 4.15 -1.48
N GLY A 89 -2.95 5.09 -0.53
CA GLY A 89 -3.50 4.84 0.80
C GLY A 89 -5.00 4.56 0.72
N TYR A 90 -5.71 5.36 -0.06
CA TYR A 90 -7.15 5.16 -0.28
C TYR A 90 -7.43 3.83 -0.98
N PHE A 91 -6.77 3.55 -2.11
CA PHE A 91 -6.98 2.30 -2.84
C PHE A 91 -6.69 1.08 -1.97
N MET A 92 -5.52 1.06 -1.32
CA MET A 92 -5.12 -0.09 -0.52
C MET A 92 -5.99 -0.27 0.72
N GLY A 93 -6.38 0.82 1.37
CA GLY A 93 -7.31 0.78 2.50
C GLY A 93 -8.70 0.24 2.15
N LYS A 94 -9.09 0.27 0.87
CA LYS A 94 -10.38 -0.25 0.40
C LYS A 94 -10.28 -1.65 -0.19
N ALA A 95 -9.31 -1.88 -1.07
CA ALA A 95 -9.24 -3.08 -1.89
C ALA A 95 -8.37 -4.19 -1.28
N SER A 96 -7.39 -3.87 -0.44
CA SER A 96 -6.54 -4.88 0.19
C SER A 96 -7.26 -5.55 1.35
N LYS A 97 -7.14 -6.88 1.47
CA LYS A 97 -7.55 -7.64 2.66
C LYS A 97 -6.52 -7.60 3.78
N GLN A 98 -5.31 -7.12 3.50
CA GLN A 98 -4.21 -7.01 4.45
C GLN A 98 -3.93 -5.54 4.79
N PRO A 99 -3.43 -5.25 6.00
CA PRO A 99 -2.96 -3.91 6.34
C PRO A 99 -1.96 -3.39 5.30
N HIS A 100 -2.26 -2.23 4.73
CA HIS A 100 -1.39 -1.59 3.74
C HIS A 100 -0.27 -0.77 4.37
N ARG A 101 -0.34 -0.59 5.69
CA ARG A 101 0.72 -0.06 6.54
C ARG A 101 1.00 -1.04 7.65
N ILE A 102 2.26 -1.16 8.02
CA ILE A 102 2.76 -1.99 9.10
C ILE A 102 3.63 -1.14 10.01
N ALA A 103 3.75 -1.54 11.28
CA ALA A 103 4.65 -0.89 12.20
C ALA A 103 6.11 -1.20 11.82
N ASP A 104 6.93 -0.16 11.75
CA ASP A 104 8.38 -0.29 11.63
C ASP A 104 8.96 -0.28 13.04
N HIS A 105 9.37 -1.45 13.51
CA HIS A 105 9.85 -1.66 14.87
C HIS A 105 11.06 -0.78 15.18
N ASP A 106 12.11 -0.85 14.36
CA ASP A 106 13.34 -0.09 14.55
C ASP A 106 13.05 1.41 14.52
N ALA A 107 12.25 1.88 13.55
CA ALA A 107 11.89 3.29 13.48
C ALA A 107 11.07 3.75 14.69
N THR A 108 10.20 2.89 15.21
CA THR A 108 9.41 3.16 16.43
C THR A 108 10.30 3.29 17.65
N VAL A 109 11.18 2.32 17.89
CA VAL A 109 12.16 2.35 19.00
C VAL A 109 13.04 3.60 18.91
N GLN A 110 13.52 3.95 17.71
CA GLN A 110 14.33 5.16 17.51
C GLN A 110 13.52 6.46 17.69
N SER A 111 12.22 6.45 17.36
CA SER A 111 11.34 7.59 17.63
C SER A 111 11.19 7.81 19.14
N LEU A 112 10.86 6.76 19.89
CA LEU A 112 10.70 6.80 21.34
C LEU A 112 12.00 7.23 22.05
N LYS A 113 13.16 6.70 21.63
CA LYS A 113 14.47 7.11 22.15
C LYS A 113 14.73 8.61 21.92
N ARG A 114 14.39 9.13 20.74
CA ARG A 114 14.55 10.57 20.43
C ARG A 114 13.63 11.44 21.25
N GLU A 115 12.39 11.01 21.46
CA GLU A 115 11.41 11.69 22.30
C GLU A 115 11.89 11.77 23.75
N LEU A 116 12.34 10.66 24.35
CA LEU A 116 12.91 10.66 25.71
C LEU A 116 14.10 11.63 25.87
N VAL A 117 14.99 11.68 24.87
CA VAL A 117 16.16 12.59 24.89
C VAL A 117 15.72 14.04 24.75
N ARG A 118 14.77 14.33 23.86
CA ARG A 118 14.20 15.67 23.68
C ARG A 118 13.55 16.15 24.96
N ASP A 119 12.68 15.33 25.54
CA ASP A 119 11.89 15.68 26.71
C ASP A 119 12.80 15.88 27.94
N ARG A 120 13.88 15.10 28.05
CA ARG A 120 14.92 15.34 29.07
C ARG A 120 15.66 16.65 28.85
N ARG A 121 16.00 16.99 27.59
CA ARG A 121 16.72 18.23 27.23
C ARG A 121 15.87 19.48 27.48
N GLU A 122 14.57 19.38 27.24
CA GLU A 122 13.61 20.48 27.43
C GLU A 122 13.12 20.61 28.88
N GLY A 123 13.46 19.65 29.75
CA GLY A 123 13.14 19.69 31.17
C GLY A 123 11.76 19.11 31.51
N TRP A 124 11.06 18.52 30.54
CA TRP A 124 9.81 17.78 30.75
C TRP A 124 10.03 16.49 31.56
N LEU A 125 11.23 15.90 31.46
CA LEU A 125 11.64 14.75 32.26
C LEU A 125 12.82 15.08 33.18
N THR A 126 12.75 14.60 34.43
CA THR A 126 13.92 14.55 35.32
C THR A 126 14.93 13.52 34.82
N LYS A 127 16.17 13.58 35.33
CA LYS A 127 17.21 12.60 34.97
C LYS A 127 16.81 11.18 35.37
N GLU A 128 16.20 11.06 36.54
CA GLU A 128 15.73 9.81 37.13
C GLU A 128 14.59 9.23 36.29
N ASN A 129 13.56 10.03 35.98
CA ASN A 129 12.44 9.58 35.16
C ASN A 129 12.89 9.18 33.75
N ALA A 130 13.74 9.98 33.10
CA ALA A 130 14.26 9.66 31.78
C ALA A 130 15.07 8.35 31.78
N ARG A 131 15.83 8.06 32.85
CA ARG A 131 16.56 6.80 32.98
C ARG A 131 15.62 5.61 33.16
N THR A 132 14.58 5.74 34.01
CA THR A 132 13.59 4.69 34.22
C THR A 132 12.88 4.33 32.91
N LEU A 133 12.33 5.33 32.21
CA LEU A 133 11.66 5.12 30.93
C LEU A 133 12.60 4.53 29.87
N TRP A 134 13.86 4.96 29.86
CA TRP A 134 14.85 4.36 28.96
C TRP A 134 15.08 2.87 29.23
N THR A 135 15.20 2.48 30.51
CA THR A 135 15.35 1.08 30.91
C THR A 135 14.10 0.28 30.55
N GLU A 136 12.91 0.78 30.85
CA GLU A 136 11.65 0.13 30.49
C GLU A 136 11.52 -0.10 28.98
N LEU A 137 11.90 0.89 28.16
CA LEU A 137 11.93 0.75 26.71
C LEU A 137 12.88 -0.37 26.27
N VAL A 138 14.07 -0.45 26.86
CA VAL A 138 15.05 -1.49 26.52
C VAL A 138 14.56 -2.87 26.97
N ASP A 139 13.90 -2.96 28.12
CA ASP A 139 13.40 -4.22 28.67
C ASP A 139 12.17 -4.74 27.90
N ALA A 140 11.36 -3.83 27.33
CA ALA A 140 10.19 -4.15 26.50
C ALA A 140 10.51 -4.38 25.01
N ASP A 141 11.73 -4.06 24.57
CA ASP A 141 12.19 -4.21 23.18
C ASP A 141 12.48 -5.69 22.87
N ASP A 142 11.45 -6.41 22.44
CA ASP A 142 11.50 -7.85 22.10
C ASP A 142 11.48 -8.12 20.58
N GLY A 143 11.58 -7.06 19.76
CA GLY A 143 11.43 -7.14 18.30
C GLY A 143 9.99 -7.14 17.78
N ASN A 144 8.98 -7.08 18.66
CA ASN A 144 7.58 -7.01 18.31
C ASN A 144 6.98 -5.67 18.74
N THR A 145 6.69 -4.79 17.77
CA THR A 145 6.18 -3.44 18.06
C THR A 145 4.87 -3.46 18.83
N ASP A 146 3.93 -4.33 18.47
CA ASP A 146 2.60 -4.36 19.10
C ASP A 146 2.72 -4.75 20.58
N GLU A 147 3.55 -5.74 20.89
CA GLU A 147 3.79 -6.20 22.25
C GLU A 147 4.57 -5.16 23.06
N MET A 148 5.64 -4.58 22.49
CA MET A 148 6.39 -3.50 23.12
C MET A 148 5.47 -2.32 23.47
N VAL A 149 4.66 -1.84 22.52
CA VAL A 149 3.73 -0.72 22.75
C VAL A 149 2.70 -1.08 23.81
N ARG A 150 2.18 -2.32 23.79
CA ARG A 150 1.26 -2.83 24.81
C ARG A 150 1.91 -2.77 26.20
N THR A 151 3.10 -3.33 26.37
CA THR A 151 3.83 -3.34 27.64
C THR A 151 4.13 -1.92 28.14
N LEU A 152 4.59 -1.01 27.28
CA LEU A 152 4.94 0.35 27.71
C LEU A 152 3.72 1.20 28.07
N TYR A 153 2.70 1.23 27.20
CA TYR A 153 1.57 2.16 27.34
C TYR A 153 0.43 1.63 28.19
N GLN A 154 0.21 0.31 28.22
CA GLN A 154 -0.86 -0.30 29.01
C GLN A 154 -0.36 -0.73 30.39
N ASP A 155 0.84 -1.31 30.48
CA ASP A 155 1.36 -1.89 31.72
C ASP A 155 2.39 -0.98 32.43
N GLY A 156 3.16 -0.19 31.65
CA GLY A 156 4.28 0.64 32.14
C GLY A 156 3.93 2.10 32.47
N GLY A 157 2.67 2.53 32.32
CA GLY A 157 2.25 3.90 32.66
C GLY A 157 2.84 4.99 31.75
N TRP A 158 3.25 4.64 30.52
CA TRP A 158 3.69 5.61 29.52
C TRP A 158 2.53 6.48 29.01
N SER A 159 1.30 5.95 29.01
CA SER A 159 0.08 6.67 28.61
C SER A 159 -0.23 7.89 29.49
N GLU A 160 0.22 7.90 30.75
CA GLU A 160 0.08 9.06 31.63
C GLU A 160 1.10 10.16 31.35
N ARG A 161 2.17 9.83 30.62
CA ARG A 161 3.34 10.70 30.38
C ARG A 161 3.40 11.22 28.95
N PHE A 162 2.88 10.45 28.00
CA PHE A 162 2.83 10.79 26.59
C PHE A 162 1.38 10.81 26.12
N ASP A 163 0.96 11.92 25.50
CA ASP A 163 -0.40 12.17 25.02
C ASP A 163 -0.71 11.44 23.69
N CYS A 164 -0.15 10.24 23.52
CA CYS A 164 -0.18 9.50 22.26
C CYS A 164 -0.87 8.15 22.47
N SER A 165 -1.95 7.91 21.71
CA SER A 165 -2.70 6.65 21.76
C SER A 165 -1.96 5.47 21.12
N ASP A 166 -1.03 5.74 20.19
CA ASP A 166 -0.19 4.73 19.54
C ASP A 166 1.09 5.38 18.98
N PRO A 167 2.28 5.12 19.57
CA PRO A 167 3.54 5.72 19.12
C PRO A 167 4.14 5.02 17.89
N SER A 168 3.48 3.99 17.35
CA SER A 168 4.02 3.18 16.26
C SER A 168 4.32 4.00 15.02
N VAL A 169 5.56 3.92 14.55
CA VAL A 169 5.95 4.50 13.26
C VAL A 169 5.46 3.57 12.15
N MET A 170 4.38 3.99 11.49
CA MET A 170 3.74 3.20 10.43
C MET A 170 4.38 3.46 9.07
N VAL A 171 4.87 2.41 8.42
CA VAL A 171 5.39 2.43 7.05
C VAL A 171 4.50 1.64 6.11
N ASP A 172 4.62 1.87 4.80
CA ASP A 172 3.82 1.09 3.86
C ASP A 172 4.30 -0.35 3.78
N HIS A 173 3.35 -1.28 3.69
CA HIS A 173 3.67 -2.69 3.56
C HIS A 173 4.46 -2.93 2.26
N PRO A 174 5.65 -3.57 2.30
CA PRO A 174 6.51 -3.72 1.11
C PRO A 174 5.82 -4.39 -0.08
N ALA A 175 5.08 -5.49 0.16
CA ALA A 175 4.30 -6.16 -0.89
C ALA A 175 3.25 -5.26 -1.55
N MET A 176 2.56 -4.40 -0.78
CA MET A 176 1.56 -3.47 -1.32
C MET A 176 2.23 -2.36 -2.13
N ARG A 177 3.38 -1.85 -1.68
CA ARG A 177 4.18 -0.89 -2.46
C ARG A 177 4.69 -1.49 -3.76
N ARG A 178 5.13 -2.75 -3.75
CA ARG A 178 5.54 -3.46 -4.96
C ARG A 178 4.38 -3.68 -5.92
N PHE A 179 3.23 -4.17 -5.45
CA PHE A 179 2.03 -4.24 -6.28
C PHE A 179 1.68 -2.90 -6.92
N TRP A 180 1.70 -1.81 -6.13
CA TRP A 180 1.40 -0.48 -6.63
C TRP A 180 2.38 -0.03 -7.73
N GLY A 181 3.68 -0.29 -7.53
CA GLY A 181 4.73 0.09 -8.46
C GLY A 181 4.76 -0.77 -9.74
N GLU A 182 4.68 -2.09 -9.59
CA GLU A 182 4.96 -3.07 -10.64
C GLU A 182 3.71 -3.51 -11.41
N VAL A 183 2.52 -3.41 -10.81
CA VAL A 183 1.24 -3.85 -11.40
C VAL A 183 0.31 -2.66 -11.61
N TRP A 184 -0.01 -1.91 -10.55
CA TRP A 184 -1.02 -0.86 -10.61
C TRP A 184 -0.61 0.31 -11.50
N LYS A 185 0.60 0.87 -11.32
CA LYS A 185 1.05 2.03 -12.11
C LYS A 185 1.09 1.73 -13.62
N PRO A 186 1.65 0.59 -14.10
CA PRO A 186 1.56 0.23 -15.51
C PRO A 186 0.11 0.08 -15.99
N PHE A 187 -0.74 -0.62 -15.22
CA PHE A 187 -2.16 -0.76 -15.53
C PHE A 187 -2.87 0.59 -15.66
N ALA A 188 -2.66 1.49 -14.69
CA ALA A 188 -3.25 2.80 -14.66
C ALA A 188 -2.81 3.64 -15.85
N ALA A 189 -1.53 3.60 -16.22
CA ALA A 189 -1.01 4.35 -17.34
C ALA A 189 -1.52 3.86 -18.71
N GLU A 190 -1.68 2.54 -18.88
CA GLU A 190 -2.05 1.97 -20.19
C GLU A 190 -3.57 1.81 -20.36
N VAL A 191 -4.28 1.41 -19.31
CA VAL A 191 -5.70 1.07 -19.37
C VAL A 191 -6.59 2.18 -18.81
N LEU A 192 -6.24 2.77 -17.65
CA LEU A 192 -7.13 3.73 -16.99
C LEU A 192 -6.98 5.16 -17.52
N ARG A 193 -5.75 5.58 -17.86
CA ARG A 193 -5.44 6.94 -18.32
C ARG A 193 -6.29 7.41 -19.50
N PRO A 194 -6.49 6.63 -20.58
CA PRO A 194 -7.32 7.10 -21.70
C PRO A 194 -8.75 7.45 -21.29
N HIS A 195 -9.32 6.69 -20.34
CA HIS A 195 -10.67 6.92 -19.83
C HIS A 195 -10.74 8.18 -18.96
N TRP A 196 -9.70 8.40 -18.14
CA TRP A 196 -9.58 9.62 -17.34
C TRP A 196 -9.40 10.87 -18.22
N GLU A 197 -8.55 10.82 -19.25
CA GLU A 197 -8.36 11.92 -20.19
C GLU A 197 -9.66 12.27 -20.92
N ALA A 198 -10.41 11.24 -21.38
CA ALA A 198 -11.71 11.42 -22.01
C ALA A 198 -12.73 12.05 -21.05
N HIS A 199 -12.81 11.57 -19.80
CA HIS A 199 -13.71 12.14 -18.80
C HIS A 199 -13.38 13.62 -18.51
N ARG A 200 -12.10 13.94 -18.32
CA ARG A 200 -11.65 15.30 -18.04
C ARG A 200 -11.99 16.26 -19.17
N ALA A 201 -11.81 15.85 -20.43
CA ALA A 201 -12.17 16.65 -21.59
C ALA A 201 -13.67 17.02 -21.61
N VAL A 202 -14.55 16.06 -21.26
CA VAL A 202 -16.01 16.30 -21.16
C VAL A 202 -16.32 17.31 -20.05
N VAL A 203 -15.71 17.15 -18.88
CA VAL A 203 -15.92 18.07 -17.74
C VAL A 203 -15.46 19.48 -18.06
N GLU A 204 -14.29 19.65 -18.68
CA GLU A 204 -13.80 20.99 -19.06
C GLU A 204 -14.66 21.63 -20.15
N ALA A 205 -15.12 20.87 -21.15
CA ALA A 205 -16.05 21.38 -22.15
C ALA A 205 -17.37 21.85 -21.53
N ALA A 206 -17.89 21.12 -20.53
CA ALA A 206 -19.11 21.51 -19.82
C ALA A 206 -18.94 22.80 -19.00
N LYS A 207 -17.75 23.03 -18.42
CA LYS A 207 -17.46 24.27 -17.68
C LYS A 207 -17.37 25.50 -18.58
N VAL A 208 -16.83 25.35 -19.80
CA VAL A 208 -16.72 26.46 -20.77
C VAL A 208 -18.09 26.83 -21.34
N ALA A 209 -19.02 25.88 -21.39
CA ALA A 209 -20.38 26.10 -21.90
C ALA A 209 -21.37 26.67 -20.88
N ALA A 210 -21.00 26.73 -19.59
CA ALA A 210 -21.81 27.23 -18.48
C ALA A 210 -21.47 28.69 -18.14
#